data_AF-C9RFG2-F1
#
_entry.id   AF-C9RFG2-F1
#
_cell.length_a   1.000
_cell.length_b   1.000
_cell.length_c   1.000
_cell.angle_alpha   90.00
_cell.angle_beta   90.00
_cell.angle_gamma   90.00
#
_symmetry.space_group_name_H-M   'P 1'
#
loop_
_entity.id
_entity.type
_entity.pdbx_description
1 polymer ?
#
loop_
_entity_poly.entity_id
_entity_poly.type
_entity_poly.pdbx_seq_one_letter_code
_entity_poly.pdbx_strand_id
1 'polypeptide(L)'
;MKAVFIYHKDNQRMEKFYKHLINEPSFCRICEDCNNCRGNWSFKDKVKNIVIDNVYEEFVDDPYQYLPDLPEGDVCIAQLHEDLLYELPLILKEKNYKALIVPSETPHDLSLALRRDLNKFCEKFNIEFENPKPFCSLEKKDEKPFIKQFIEYFKIGKPELEVIVRDNKVEDVKVKISSPCGETFYIAKRLIGKNLKDIKEEIANAHHNYPCLASMEMDKELGDTILHKAGYIAIKSVEDGIKKT
;
A
#
# COMPACT_ATOMS: atom_id res chain seq x y z
N MET A 1 2.43 17.56 1.63
CA MET A 1 3.10 16.28 1.40
C MET A 1 3.07 15.94 -0.08
N LYS A 2 4.21 15.55 -0.64
CA LYS A 2 4.43 15.03 -2.00
C LYS A 2 5.03 13.62 -1.90
N ALA A 3 4.46 12.66 -2.61
CA ALA A 3 4.97 11.30 -2.66
C ALA A 3 5.59 11.02 -4.03
N VAL A 4 6.74 10.34 -4.04
CA VAL A 4 7.44 9.94 -5.26
C VAL A 4 7.57 8.43 -5.26
N PHE A 5 7.10 7.82 -6.35
CA PHE A 5 7.17 6.40 -6.58
C PHE A 5 8.37 6.12 -7.46
N ILE A 6 9.15 5.10 -7.11
CA ILE A 6 10.21 4.58 -7.98
C ILE A 6 10.12 3.04 -8.05
N TYR A 7 10.00 2.52 -9.26
CA TYR A 7 9.84 1.08 -9.48
C TYR A 7 10.29 0.68 -10.89
N HIS A 8 10.57 -0.61 -11.08
CA HIS A 8 10.93 -1.14 -12.40
C HIS A 8 9.74 -1.20 -13.37
N LYS A 9 10.03 -1.16 -14.68
CA LYS A 9 9.07 -1.45 -15.75
C LYS A 9 8.31 -2.74 -15.47
N ASP A 10 7.05 -2.77 -15.90
CA ASP A 10 6.14 -3.92 -15.73
C ASP A 10 5.79 -4.29 -14.28
N ASN A 11 6.17 -3.47 -13.28
CA ASN A 11 5.70 -3.62 -11.92
C ASN A 11 4.23 -3.20 -11.79
N GLN A 12 3.34 -4.15 -12.11
CA GLN A 12 1.88 -3.96 -12.07
C GLN A 12 1.37 -3.61 -10.67
N ARG A 13 2.05 -4.03 -9.60
CA ARG A 13 1.62 -3.74 -8.22
C ARG A 13 1.78 -2.27 -7.88
N MET A 14 2.96 -1.72 -8.15
CA MET A 14 3.24 -0.30 -7.95
C MET A 14 2.49 0.59 -8.91
N GLU A 15 2.37 0.18 -10.17
CA GLU A 15 1.56 0.89 -11.16
C GLU A 15 0.09 0.93 -10.71
N LYS A 16 -0.45 -0.18 -10.22
CA LYS A 16 -1.77 -0.24 -9.62
C LYS A 16 -1.84 0.78 -8.46
N PHE A 17 -0.99 0.70 -7.44
CA PHE A 17 -1.07 1.64 -6.32
C PHE A 17 -0.98 3.13 -6.77
N TYR A 18 -0.11 3.46 -7.71
CA TYR A 18 -0.02 4.81 -8.27
C TYR A 18 -1.34 5.25 -8.94
N LYS A 19 -1.92 4.38 -9.79
CA LYS A 19 -3.22 4.61 -10.47
C LYS A 19 -4.38 4.75 -9.49
N HIS A 20 -4.30 4.10 -8.33
CA HIS A 20 -5.26 4.29 -7.26
C HIS A 20 -5.24 5.73 -6.74
N LEU A 21 -4.07 6.27 -6.41
CA LEU A 21 -3.90 7.61 -5.84
C LEU A 21 -4.31 8.73 -6.80
N ILE A 22 -4.06 8.57 -8.10
CA ILE A 22 -4.49 9.58 -9.10
C ILE A 22 -5.97 9.42 -9.49
N ASN A 23 -6.67 8.44 -8.92
CA ASN A 23 -8.06 8.08 -9.21
C ASN A 23 -8.31 7.78 -10.70
N GLU A 24 -7.43 6.99 -11.32
CA GLU A 24 -7.59 6.64 -12.73
C GLU A 24 -8.91 5.86 -12.94
N PRO A 25 -9.78 6.26 -13.89
CA PRO A 25 -11.10 5.62 -14.08
C PRO A 25 -11.02 4.12 -14.40
N SER A 26 -10.03 3.70 -15.20
CA SER A 26 -9.82 2.31 -15.64
C SER A 26 -9.12 1.41 -14.62
N PHE A 27 -8.78 1.95 -13.46
CA PHE A 27 -8.01 1.27 -12.41
C PHE A 27 -8.64 -0.03 -11.88
N CYS A 28 -9.97 -0.08 -11.80
CA CYS A 28 -10.74 -1.23 -11.32
C CYS A 28 -11.84 -1.57 -12.33
N ARG A 29 -11.96 -2.85 -12.70
CA ARG A 29 -12.93 -3.35 -13.71
C ARG A 29 -13.74 -4.55 -13.22
N ILE A 30 -13.90 -4.68 -11.90
CA ILE A 30 -14.54 -5.85 -11.28
C ILE A 30 -16.06 -5.81 -11.42
N CYS A 31 -16.66 -4.62 -11.29
CA CYS A 31 -18.10 -4.47 -11.47
C CYS A 31 -18.43 -4.30 -12.95
N GLU A 32 -19.50 -4.96 -13.41
CA GLU A 32 -20.08 -4.72 -14.73
C GLU A 32 -20.54 -3.26 -14.87
N ASP A 33 -21.29 -2.77 -13.87
CA ASP A 33 -21.69 -1.37 -13.76
C ASP A 33 -20.86 -0.64 -12.69
N CYS A 34 -19.89 0.16 -13.13
CA CYS A 34 -19.06 0.98 -12.25
C CYS A 34 -19.84 2.19 -11.73
N ASN A 35 -20.06 2.25 -10.41
CA ASN A 35 -20.72 3.37 -9.72
C ASN A 35 -19.73 4.37 -9.10
N ASN A 36 -18.45 4.32 -9.49
CA ASN A 36 -17.38 5.14 -8.92
C ASN A 36 -17.33 5.10 -7.37
N CYS A 37 -17.26 3.90 -6.77
CA CYS A 37 -17.23 3.73 -5.30
C CYS A 37 -16.09 4.47 -4.57
N ARG A 38 -15.05 4.89 -5.30
CA ARG A 38 -13.97 5.71 -4.75
C ARG A 38 -14.34 7.19 -4.66
N GLY A 39 -15.36 7.67 -5.39
CA GLY A 39 -15.70 9.08 -5.46
C GLY A 39 -14.66 9.89 -6.24
N ASN A 40 -14.44 11.15 -5.84
CA ASN A 40 -13.65 12.11 -6.61
C ASN A 40 -12.30 12.48 -5.96
N TRP A 41 -11.87 11.80 -4.89
CA TRP A 41 -10.55 12.09 -4.31
C TRP A 41 -9.46 11.70 -5.31
N SER A 42 -8.47 12.57 -5.46
CA SER A 42 -7.31 12.34 -6.32
C SER A 42 -6.13 13.10 -5.75
N PHE A 43 -4.96 12.50 -5.82
CA PHE A 43 -3.69 13.08 -5.41
C PHE A 43 -2.76 13.31 -6.61
N LYS A 44 -3.29 13.40 -7.83
CA LYS A 44 -2.50 13.57 -9.07
C LYS A 44 -1.44 14.67 -8.98
N ASP A 45 -1.75 15.80 -8.37
CA ASP A 45 -0.80 16.93 -8.25
C ASP A 45 0.19 16.79 -7.07
N LYS A 46 0.06 15.71 -6.29
CA LYS A 46 0.86 15.40 -5.10
C LYS A 46 1.67 14.12 -5.23
N VAL A 47 1.50 13.37 -6.33
CA VAL A 47 2.23 12.14 -6.60
C VAL A 47 2.96 12.19 -7.94
N LYS A 48 4.16 11.64 -7.98
CA LYS A 48 4.90 11.39 -9.23
C LYS A 48 5.38 9.94 -9.23
N ASN A 49 5.49 9.33 -10.40
CA ASN A 49 6.16 8.05 -10.56
C ASN A 49 7.37 8.18 -11.49
N ILE A 50 8.37 7.37 -11.20
CA ILE A 50 9.57 7.19 -11.99
C ILE A 50 9.68 5.71 -12.26
N VAL A 51 9.64 5.34 -13.54
CA VAL A 51 9.70 3.95 -13.98
C VAL A 51 11.05 3.74 -14.63
N ILE A 52 11.85 2.84 -14.07
CA ILE A 52 13.20 2.55 -14.55
C ILE A 52 13.26 1.19 -15.23
N ASP A 53 14.29 0.94 -16.02
CA ASP A 53 14.49 -0.36 -16.66
C ASP A 53 14.62 -1.49 -15.64
N ASN A 54 14.19 -2.70 -16.02
CA ASN A 54 14.39 -3.90 -15.21
C ASN A 54 15.89 -4.20 -15.08
N VAL A 55 16.31 -4.56 -13.88
CA VAL A 55 17.64 -5.12 -13.59
C VAL A 55 17.48 -6.63 -13.55
N TYR A 56 18.26 -7.35 -14.35
CA TYR A 56 18.19 -8.81 -14.46
C TYR A 56 19.40 -9.50 -13.84
N GLU A 57 20.44 -8.72 -13.56
CA GLU A 57 21.64 -9.13 -12.85
C GLU A 57 21.32 -9.42 -11.39
N GLU A 58 21.93 -10.48 -10.85
CA GLU A 58 21.83 -10.79 -9.41
C GLU A 58 22.60 -9.79 -8.55
N PHE A 59 23.68 -9.25 -9.11
CA PHE A 59 24.54 -8.25 -8.48
C PHE A 59 24.80 -7.11 -9.47
N VAL A 60 24.58 -5.89 -9.03
CA VAL A 60 24.79 -4.67 -9.81
C VAL A 60 26.10 -4.01 -9.39
N ASP A 61 27.06 -3.94 -10.30
CA ASP A 61 28.38 -3.35 -10.02
C ASP A 61 28.30 -1.83 -9.74
N ASP A 62 27.44 -1.11 -10.46
CA ASP A 62 27.23 0.34 -10.30
C ASP A 62 25.73 0.70 -10.28
N PRO A 63 25.08 0.65 -9.10
CA PRO A 63 23.65 0.97 -8.94
C PRO A 63 23.26 2.37 -9.44
N TYR A 64 24.19 3.33 -9.40
CA TYR A 64 23.91 4.72 -9.76
C TYR A 64 23.64 4.91 -11.25
N GLN A 65 24.03 3.96 -12.11
CA GLN A 65 23.70 3.98 -13.54
C GLN A 65 22.22 3.72 -13.81
N TYR A 66 21.55 2.99 -12.91
CA TYR A 66 20.13 2.66 -13.01
C TYR A 66 19.24 3.68 -12.28
N LEU A 67 19.77 4.31 -11.23
CA LEU A 67 19.03 5.25 -10.40
C LEU A 67 18.98 6.65 -11.06
N PRO A 68 17.78 7.16 -11.36
CA PRO A 68 17.62 8.46 -11.97
C PRO A 68 17.75 9.57 -10.92
N ASP A 69 17.91 10.81 -11.39
CA ASP A 69 17.80 11.96 -10.49
C ASP A 69 16.37 12.06 -9.93
N LEU A 70 16.25 11.95 -8.60
CA LEU A 70 14.95 12.01 -7.94
C LEU A 70 14.45 13.47 -7.90
N PRO A 71 13.17 13.72 -8.24
CA PRO A 71 12.55 15.01 -8.05
C PRO A 71 12.40 15.32 -6.55
N GLU A 72 12.13 16.58 -6.22
CA GLU A 72 11.78 16.96 -4.85
C GLU A 72 10.49 16.25 -4.39
N GLY A 73 10.54 15.68 -3.18
CA GLY A 73 9.44 14.97 -2.55
C GLY A 73 9.63 14.85 -1.04
N ASP A 74 8.57 14.47 -0.33
CA ASP A 74 8.60 14.25 1.11
C ASP A 74 8.74 12.76 1.45
N VAL A 75 8.07 11.89 0.69
CA VAL A 75 8.02 10.44 0.92
C VAL A 75 8.35 9.70 -0.37
N CYS A 76 9.26 8.73 -0.29
CA CYS A 76 9.58 7.83 -1.39
C CYS A 76 8.87 6.48 -1.16
N ILE A 77 8.18 5.96 -2.17
CA ILE A 77 7.65 4.60 -2.19
C ILE A 77 8.39 3.82 -3.28
N ALA A 78 9.14 2.80 -2.87
CA ALA A 78 10.07 2.12 -3.76
C ALA A 78 9.81 0.61 -3.84
N GLN A 79 9.90 0.05 -5.05
CA GLN A 79 10.01 -1.39 -5.27
C GLN A 79 11.01 -1.64 -6.41
N LEU A 80 12.26 -1.89 -6.02
CA LEU A 80 13.42 -2.00 -6.89
C LEU A 80 14.24 -3.24 -6.55
N HIS A 81 15.19 -3.59 -7.42
CA HIS A 81 16.25 -4.54 -7.15
C HIS A 81 17.00 -4.18 -5.86
N GLU A 82 17.45 -5.19 -5.11
CA GLU A 82 18.03 -5.01 -3.77
C GLU A 82 19.23 -4.07 -3.76
N ASP A 83 20.13 -4.19 -4.74
CA ASP A 83 21.30 -3.31 -4.84
C ASP A 83 20.95 -1.84 -5.10
N LEU A 84 19.85 -1.59 -5.85
CA LEU A 84 19.37 -0.22 -6.05
C LEU A 84 18.71 0.33 -4.78
N LEU A 85 17.94 -0.52 -4.08
CA LEU A 85 17.35 -0.15 -2.79
C LEU A 85 18.43 0.15 -1.75
N TYR A 86 19.55 -0.58 -1.76
CA TYR A 86 20.66 -0.39 -0.83
C TYR A 86 21.23 1.04 -0.90
N GLU A 87 21.41 1.58 -2.11
CA GLU A 87 21.94 2.94 -2.32
C GLU A 87 20.88 4.05 -2.16
N LEU A 88 19.60 3.72 -2.33
CA LEU A 88 18.50 4.68 -2.34
C LEU A 88 18.45 5.62 -1.10
N PRO A 89 18.66 5.16 0.15
CA PRO A 89 18.66 6.04 1.32
C PRO A 89 19.64 7.23 1.23
N LEU A 90 20.80 7.05 0.58
CA LEU A 90 21.77 8.14 0.42
C LEU A 90 21.24 9.22 -0.52
N ILE A 91 20.66 8.83 -1.66
CA ILE A 91 20.04 9.75 -2.62
C ILE A 91 18.87 10.50 -1.96
N LEU A 92 18.04 9.78 -1.20
CA LEU A 92 16.91 10.38 -0.48
C LEU A 92 17.36 11.44 0.54
N LYS A 93 18.46 11.17 1.26
CA LYS A 93 19.06 12.13 2.19
C LYS A 93 19.50 13.40 1.48
N GLU A 94 20.21 13.28 0.35
CA GLU A 94 20.69 14.42 -0.44
C GLU A 94 19.54 15.29 -0.97
N LYS A 95 18.39 14.66 -1.24
CA LYS A 95 17.16 15.32 -1.69
C LYS A 95 16.22 15.71 -0.55
N ASN A 96 16.64 15.57 0.71
CA ASN A 96 15.88 15.93 1.92
C ASN A 96 14.55 15.20 2.13
N TYR A 97 14.38 14.00 1.56
CA TYR A 97 13.22 13.16 1.82
C TYR A 97 13.13 12.79 3.31
N LYS A 98 11.90 12.57 3.78
CA LYS A 98 11.59 12.33 5.20
C LYS A 98 11.20 10.90 5.50
N ALA A 99 10.73 10.17 4.49
CA ALA A 99 10.37 8.77 4.67
C ALA A 99 10.62 7.94 3.41
N LEU A 100 10.94 6.67 3.63
CA LEU A 100 11.03 5.60 2.65
C LEU A 100 10.08 4.47 3.03
N ILE A 101 9.15 4.15 2.13
CA ILE A 101 8.27 3.00 2.25
C ILE A 101 8.65 2.01 1.16
N VAL A 102 9.06 0.80 1.55
CA VAL A 102 9.32 -0.30 0.63
C VAL A 102 8.28 -1.36 0.93
N PRO A 103 7.13 -1.44 0.25
CA PRO A 103 6.13 -2.46 0.55
C PRO A 103 6.60 -3.86 0.11
N SER A 104 6.21 -4.90 0.86
CA SER A 104 6.37 -6.28 0.43
C SER A 104 5.01 -6.93 0.22
N GLU A 105 4.74 -7.26 -1.04
CA GLU A 105 3.54 -7.94 -1.52
C GLU A 105 3.85 -9.35 -2.04
N THR A 106 5.13 -9.69 -2.20
CA THR A 106 5.65 -11.04 -2.44
C THR A 106 6.68 -11.43 -1.36
N PRO A 107 6.96 -12.72 -1.16
CA PRO A 107 8.02 -13.15 -0.24
C PRO A 107 9.41 -12.65 -0.62
N HIS A 108 9.61 -12.27 -1.89
CA HIS A 108 10.91 -11.95 -2.48
C HIS A 108 11.15 -10.44 -2.67
N ASP A 109 10.18 -9.59 -2.36
CA ASP A 109 10.29 -8.13 -2.60
C ASP A 109 11.36 -7.44 -1.75
N LEU A 110 11.70 -7.99 -0.58
CA LEU A 110 12.75 -7.46 0.28
C LEU A 110 13.29 -8.52 1.24
N SER A 111 14.58 -8.83 1.13
CA SER A 111 15.28 -9.75 2.02
C SER A 111 15.39 -9.20 3.44
N LEU A 112 15.43 -10.11 4.42
CA LEU A 112 15.62 -9.75 5.82
C LEU A 112 16.94 -9.02 6.08
N ALA A 113 17.99 -9.35 5.32
CA ALA A 113 19.29 -8.71 5.43
C ALA A 113 19.18 -7.25 4.97
N LEU A 114 18.68 -7.01 3.76
CA LEU A 114 18.53 -5.66 3.24
C LEU A 114 17.55 -4.83 4.06
N ARG A 115 16.43 -5.41 4.54
CA ARG A 115 15.51 -4.71 5.46
C ARG A 115 16.22 -4.13 6.68
N ARG A 116 17.15 -4.90 7.28
CA ARG A 116 17.92 -4.46 8.45
C ARG A 116 18.88 -3.34 8.08
N ASP A 117 19.52 -3.43 6.91
CA ASP A 117 20.48 -2.41 6.47
C ASP A 117 19.77 -1.12 6.06
N LEU A 118 18.64 -1.20 5.35
CA LEU A 118 17.78 -0.04 5.08
C LEU A 118 17.33 0.65 6.37
N ASN A 119 16.95 -0.12 7.39
CA ASN A 119 16.56 0.46 8.68
C ASN A 119 17.73 1.24 9.32
N LYS A 120 18.95 0.68 9.32
CA LYS A 120 20.15 1.36 9.86
C LYS A 120 20.51 2.61 9.07
N PHE A 121 20.48 2.54 7.73
CA PHE A 121 20.83 3.68 6.87
C PHE A 121 19.81 4.80 7.01
N CYS A 122 18.52 4.47 6.98
CA CYS A 122 17.46 5.45 7.15
C CYS A 122 17.52 6.12 8.53
N GLU A 123 17.76 5.35 9.61
CA GLU A 123 17.98 5.91 10.95
C GLU A 123 19.19 6.87 10.97
N LYS A 124 20.34 6.47 10.42
CA LYS A 124 21.54 7.31 10.31
C LYS A 124 21.27 8.61 9.52
N PHE A 125 20.37 8.56 8.55
CA PHE A 125 20.05 9.69 7.68
C PHE A 125 18.82 10.50 8.13
N ASN A 126 18.22 10.16 9.28
CA ASN A 126 16.98 10.75 9.79
C ASN A 126 15.81 10.65 8.78
N ILE A 127 15.69 9.50 8.14
CA ILE A 127 14.61 9.12 7.24
C ILE A 127 13.78 8.04 7.95
N GLU A 128 12.47 8.20 8.02
CA GLU A 128 11.60 7.15 8.53
C GLU A 128 11.50 5.99 7.53
N PHE A 129 11.72 4.77 7.98
CA PHE A 129 11.64 3.58 7.13
C PHE A 129 10.50 2.64 7.56
N GLU A 130 9.69 2.18 6.62
CA GLU A 130 8.73 1.10 6.84
C GLU A 130 8.77 0.09 5.69
N ASN A 131 8.73 -1.19 6.04
CA ASN A 131 8.52 -2.31 5.11
C ASN A 131 7.24 -3.06 5.49
N PRO A 132 6.05 -2.52 5.16
CA PRO A 132 4.79 -3.18 5.47
C PRO A 132 4.63 -4.45 4.61
N LYS A 133 4.19 -5.54 5.24
CA LYS A 133 3.97 -6.85 4.61
C LYS A 133 2.65 -7.47 5.10
N PRO A 134 1.56 -7.42 4.32
CA PRO A 134 1.35 -6.68 3.05
C PRO A 134 1.41 -5.16 3.22
N PHE A 135 1.36 -4.38 2.14
CA PHE A 135 1.34 -2.91 2.24
C PHE A 135 0.11 -2.40 3.02
N CYS A 136 -1.04 -3.08 2.95
CA CYS A 136 -2.20 -2.75 3.79
C CYS A 136 -2.00 -3.06 5.28
N SER A 137 -0.80 -3.47 5.74
CA SER A 137 -0.44 -3.53 7.15
C SER A 137 0.22 -2.25 7.67
N LEU A 138 0.40 -1.22 6.85
CA LEU A 138 1.03 0.04 7.26
C LEU A 138 0.16 0.79 8.29
N GLU A 139 0.65 0.89 9.52
CA GLU A 139 -0.06 1.50 10.65
C GLU A 139 0.55 2.85 11.05
N LYS A 140 -0.28 3.71 11.66
CA LYS A 140 0.17 4.96 12.27
C LYS A 140 0.97 4.62 13.53
N LYS A 141 2.20 5.11 13.61
CA LYS A 141 3.09 4.95 14.76
C LYS A 141 3.51 6.33 15.25
N ASP A 142 3.50 6.57 16.56
CA ASP A 142 3.77 7.90 17.10
C ASP A 142 5.25 8.29 16.94
N GLU A 143 6.14 7.30 16.92
CA GLU A 143 7.57 7.45 16.64
C GLU A 143 7.89 7.66 15.14
N LYS A 144 6.88 7.63 14.26
CA LYS A 144 7.02 7.85 12.80
C LYS A 144 6.05 8.93 12.28
N PRO A 145 6.24 10.20 12.68
CA PRO A 145 5.35 11.30 12.29
C PRO A 145 5.18 11.50 10.77
N PHE A 146 6.22 11.29 9.95
CA PHE A 146 6.11 11.47 8.49
C PHE A 146 5.31 10.33 7.82
N ILE A 147 5.49 9.09 8.25
CA ILE A 147 4.67 7.95 7.82
C ILE A 147 3.22 8.12 8.30
N LYS A 148 3.01 8.56 9.55
CA LYS A 148 1.67 8.89 10.07
C LYS A 148 1.01 9.97 9.22
N GLN A 149 1.74 11.04 8.88
CA GLN A 149 1.26 12.10 8.01
C GLN A 149 0.97 11.59 6.58
N PHE A 150 1.76 10.63 6.06
CA PHE A 150 1.46 9.96 4.79
C PHE A 150 0.10 9.26 4.83
N ILE A 151 -0.14 8.42 5.85
CA ILE A 151 -1.40 7.70 6.00
C ILE A 151 -2.57 8.69 6.12
N GLU A 152 -2.43 9.73 6.93
CA GLU A 152 -3.48 10.71 7.18
C GLU A 152 -3.75 11.64 5.99
N TYR A 153 -2.72 12.01 5.22
CA TYR A 153 -2.85 12.88 4.06
C TYR A 153 -3.41 12.12 2.86
N PHE A 154 -2.78 10.99 2.48
CA PHE A 154 -3.17 10.21 1.31
C PHE A 154 -4.34 9.26 1.59
N LYS A 155 -4.73 9.08 2.85
CA LYS A 155 -5.78 8.12 3.27
C LYS A 155 -5.48 6.69 2.84
N ILE A 156 -4.20 6.30 2.87
CA ILE A 156 -3.71 4.97 2.48
C ILE A 156 -2.93 4.32 3.62
N GLY A 157 -3.23 3.05 3.90
CA GLY A 157 -2.51 2.24 4.88
C GLY A 157 -3.35 1.05 5.32
N LYS A 158 -3.28 0.71 6.61
CA LYS A 158 -4.22 -0.22 7.22
C LYS A 158 -5.65 0.33 7.12
N PRO A 159 -6.60 -0.42 6.54
CA PRO A 159 -7.95 0.07 6.33
C PRO A 159 -8.63 0.50 7.63
N GLU A 160 -9.32 1.63 7.58
CA GLU A 160 -10.16 2.14 8.67
C GLU A 160 -11.52 2.49 8.08
N LEU A 161 -12.58 1.89 8.62
CA LEU A 161 -13.95 2.09 8.18
C LEU A 161 -14.84 2.49 9.35
N GLU A 162 -15.92 3.21 9.06
CA GLU A 162 -17.05 3.46 9.94
C GLU A 162 -18.27 2.76 9.31
N VAL A 163 -18.89 1.82 10.04
CA VAL A 163 -19.95 0.96 9.50
C VAL A 163 -21.24 1.24 10.26
N ILE A 164 -22.24 1.80 9.58
CA ILE A 164 -23.54 2.11 10.16
C ILE A 164 -24.45 0.89 10.03
N VAL A 165 -25.03 0.44 11.14
CA VAL A 165 -25.88 -0.75 11.19
C VAL A 165 -27.28 -0.40 11.68
N ARG A 166 -28.31 -0.89 10.98
CA ARG A 166 -29.72 -0.79 11.38
C ARG A 166 -30.41 -2.13 11.20
N ASP A 167 -31.18 -2.57 12.20
CA ASP A 167 -31.92 -3.84 12.16
C ASP A 167 -31.06 -5.05 11.74
N ASN A 168 -29.84 -5.15 12.30
CA ASN A 168 -28.82 -6.16 11.98
C ASN A 168 -28.35 -6.17 10.51
N LYS A 169 -28.58 -5.09 9.75
CA LYS A 169 -28.08 -4.91 8.39
C LYS A 169 -27.18 -3.69 8.30
N VAL A 170 -26.16 -3.78 7.45
CA VAL A 170 -25.29 -2.64 7.14
C VAL A 170 -26.10 -1.62 6.32
N GLU A 171 -26.31 -0.43 6.87
CA GLU A 171 -26.99 0.69 6.22
C GLU A 171 -26.01 1.49 5.37
N ASP A 172 -24.83 1.81 5.91
CA ASP A 172 -23.80 2.60 5.23
C ASP A 172 -22.38 2.20 5.67
N VAL A 173 -21.38 2.46 4.83
CA VAL A 173 -19.96 2.24 5.13
C VAL A 173 -19.13 3.39 4.62
N LYS A 174 -18.47 4.10 5.54
CA LYS A 174 -17.55 5.20 5.23
C LYS A 174 -16.11 4.77 5.36
N VAL A 175 -15.38 4.76 4.24
CA VAL A 175 -13.93 4.50 4.20
C VAL A 175 -13.18 5.74 4.68
N LYS A 176 -12.39 5.61 5.75
CA LYS A 176 -11.52 6.67 6.30
C LYS A 176 -10.09 6.53 5.80
N ILE A 177 -9.58 5.30 5.79
CA ILE A 177 -8.29 4.90 5.24
C ILE A 177 -8.54 3.68 4.35
N SER A 178 -8.03 3.70 3.12
CA SER A 178 -8.11 2.58 2.19
C SER A 178 -6.83 1.76 2.20
N SER A 179 -6.96 0.47 1.88
CA SER A 179 -5.83 -0.34 1.44
C SER A 179 -5.18 0.29 0.20
N PRO A 180 -3.85 0.13 0.01
CA PRO A 180 -3.13 0.64 -1.15
C PRO A 180 -3.70 0.14 -2.47
N CYS A 181 -4.22 -1.09 -2.49
CA CYS A 181 -4.80 -1.71 -3.67
C CYS A 181 -6.19 -1.15 -4.04
N GLY A 182 -6.89 -0.44 -3.15
CA GLY A 182 -8.24 0.09 -3.36
C GLY A 182 -9.38 -0.86 -3.02
N GLU A 183 -9.08 -2.06 -2.53
CA GLU A 183 -10.06 -3.07 -2.14
C GLU A 183 -11.05 -2.60 -1.07
N THR A 184 -10.62 -1.73 -0.15
CA THR A 184 -11.46 -1.24 0.94
C THR A 184 -12.75 -0.60 0.45
N PHE A 185 -12.70 0.16 -0.66
CA PHE A 185 -13.90 0.75 -1.28
C PHE A 185 -14.82 -0.30 -1.90
N TYR A 186 -14.25 -1.36 -2.48
CA TYR A 186 -15.01 -2.46 -3.04
C TYR A 186 -15.72 -3.27 -1.95
N ILE A 187 -15.02 -3.58 -0.85
CA ILE A 187 -15.61 -4.22 0.33
C ILE A 187 -16.73 -3.34 0.91
N ALA A 188 -16.48 -2.05 1.12
CA ALA A 188 -17.48 -1.12 1.64
C ALA A 188 -18.78 -1.14 0.82
N LYS A 189 -18.68 -1.11 -0.51
CA LYS A 189 -19.84 -1.23 -1.41
C LYS A 189 -20.57 -2.56 -1.23
N ARG A 190 -19.83 -3.67 -1.17
CA ARG A 190 -20.40 -5.02 -1.09
C ARG A 190 -21.13 -5.31 0.23
N LEU A 191 -20.75 -4.62 1.30
CA LEU A 191 -21.37 -4.78 2.60
C LEU A 191 -22.75 -4.14 2.72
N ILE A 192 -23.08 -3.11 1.92
CA ILE A 192 -24.37 -2.41 2.01
C ILE A 192 -25.55 -3.37 1.84
N GLY A 193 -26.49 -3.34 2.80
CA GLY A 193 -27.68 -4.19 2.84
C GLY A 193 -27.44 -5.61 3.36
N LYS A 194 -26.20 -6.02 3.62
CA LYS A 194 -25.86 -7.36 4.14
C LYS A 194 -26.17 -7.47 5.61
N ASN A 195 -26.56 -8.67 6.05
CA ASN A 195 -26.79 -8.95 7.46
C ASN A 195 -25.46 -9.12 8.19
N LEU A 196 -25.39 -8.69 9.45
CA LEU A 196 -24.18 -8.82 10.29
C LEU A 196 -23.65 -10.25 10.38
N LYS A 197 -24.52 -11.26 10.34
CA LYS A 197 -24.10 -12.66 10.40
C LYS A 197 -23.34 -13.12 9.13
N ASP A 198 -23.54 -12.44 7.99
CA ASP A 198 -23.01 -12.82 6.68
C ASP A 198 -21.78 -11.98 6.27
N ILE A 199 -21.40 -10.96 7.05
CA ILE A 199 -20.35 -9.99 6.66
C ILE A 199 -18.98 -10.64 6.43
N LYS A 200 -18.61 -11.65 7.23
CA LYS A 200 -17.29 -12.29 7.12
C LYS A 200 -17.15 -13.01 5.78
N GLU A 201 -18.19 -13.74 5.40
CA GLU A 201 -18.26 -14.43 4.12
C GLU A 201 -18.29 -13.42 2.97
N GLU A 202 -19.04 -12.33 3.09
CA GLU A 202 -19.08 -11.27 2.08
C GLU A 202 -17.70 -10.61 1.89
N ILE A 203 -16.97 -10.33 2.97
CA ILE A 203 -15.62 -9.74 2.93
C ILE A 203 -14.64 -10.72 2.29
N ALA A 204 -14.65 -11.99 2.70
CA ALA A 204 -13.79 -13.01 2.13
C ALA A 204 -14.06 -13.18 0.63
N ASN A 205 -15.32 -13.25 0.22
CA ASN A 205 -15.71 -13.31 -1.19
C ASN A 205 -15.26 -12.07 -1.95
N ALA A 206 -15.45 -10.87 -1.40
CA ALA A 206 -15.00 -9.63 -2.01
C ALA A 206 -13.47 -9.60 -2.20
N HIS A 207 -12.73 -10.02 -1.17
CA HIS A 207 -11.26 -10.03 -1.16
C HIS A 207 -10.69 -10.93 -2.25
N HIS A 208 -11.16 -12.18 -2.35
CA HIS A 208 -10.67 -13.12 -3.38
C HIS A 208 -11.06 -12.74 -4.81
N ASN A 209 -12.10 -11.91 -4.98
CA ASN A 209 -12.53 -11.40 -6.29
C ASN A 209 -11.93 -10.02 -6.63
N TYR A 210 -11.13 -9.43 -5.73
CA TYR A 210 -10.44 -8.17 -5.98
C TYR A 210 -8.99 -8.46 -6.43
N PRO A 211 -8.42 -7.70 -7.39
CA PRO A 211 -7.03 -7.86 -7.78
C PRO A 211 -6.11 -7.30 -6.67
N CYS A 212 -5.98 -8.01 -5.55
CA CYS A 212 -5.11 -7.62 -4.45
C CYS A 212 -3.66 -7.49 -4.92
N LEU A 213 -2.86 -6.65 -4.25
CA LEU A 213 -1.43 -6.56 -4.53
C LEU A 213 -0.68 -7.79 -4.01
N ALA A 214 -1.18 -8.38 -2.93
CA ALA A 214 -0.55 -9.47 -2.21
C ALA A 214 -0.50 -10.78 -3.01
N SER A 215 0.64 -11.46 -2.94
CA SER A 215 0.86 -12.77 -3.55
C SER A 215 0.15 -13.90 -2.77
N MET A 216 -0.25 -14.94 -3.51
CA MET A 216 -0.71 -16.22 -2.98
C MET A 216 0.46 -17.16 -2.65
N GLU A 217 1.70 -16.74 -2.86
CA GLU A 217 2.88 -17.50 -2.44
C GLU A 217 2.98 -17.56 -0.92
N MET A 218 3.43 -18.70 -0.41
CA MET A 218 3.68 -18.89 1.02
C MET A 218 4.84 -18.01 1.47
N ASP A 219 4.59 -17.18 2.49
CA ASP A 219 5.62 -16.36 3.11
C ASP A 219 6.07 -17.00 4.43
N LYS A 220 7.39 -17.25 4.54
CA LYS A 220 7.97 -17.90 5.72
C LYS A 220 7.93 -17.02 6.97
N GLU A 221 7.97 -15.69 6.82
CA GLU A 221 7.91 -14.77 7.96
C GLU A 221 6.50 -14.73 8.55
N LEU A 222 5.47 -14.83 7.71
CA LEU A 222 4.07 -14.81 8.13
C LEU A 222 3.54 -16.19 8.54
N GLY A 223 4.13 -17.27 8.03
CA GLY A 223 3.60 -18.64 8.19
C GLY A 223 2.30 -18.89 7.41
N ASP A 224 1.95 -18.00 6.49
CA ASP A 224 0.76 -18.01 5.65
C ASP A 224 1.07 -17.21 4.36
N THR A 225 0.14 -17.13 3.43
CA THR A 225 0.26 -16.26 2.25
C THR A 225 0.08 -14.79 2.64
N ILE A 226 0.75 -13.89 1.89
CA ILE A 226 0.58 -12.44 2.09
C ILE A 226 -0.87 -12.04 1.79
N LEU A 227 -1.52 -12.71 0.82
CA LEU A 227 -2.93 -12.49 0.49
C LEU A 227 -3.86 -12.82 1.66
N HIS A 228 -3.70 -13.97 2.32
CA HIS A 228 -4.49 -14.28 3.52
C HIS A 228 -4.29 -13.24 4.63
N LYS A 229 -3.04 -12.77 4.82
CA LYS A 229 -2.78 -11.69 5.78
C LYS A 229 -3.55 -10.41 5.43
N ALA A 230 -3.61 -10.04 4.15
CA ALA A 230 -4.43 -8.91 3.68
C ALA A 230 -5.94 -9.14 3.94
N GLY A 231 -6.44 -10.35 3.69
CA GLY A 231 -7.82 -10.73 3.99
C GLY A 231 -8.16 -10.64 5.48
N TYR A 232 -7.29 -11.11 6.37
CA TYR A 232 -7.46 -10.97 7.82
C TYR A 232 -7.47 -9.51 8.27
N ILE A 233 -6.62 -8.67 7.67
CA ILE A 233 -6.63 -7.21 7.91
C ILE A 233 -7.98 -6.63 7.49
N ALA A 234 -8.48 -6.97 6.31
CA ALA A 234 -9.77 -6.47 5.82
C ALA A 234 -10.94 -6.86 6.73
N ILE A 235 -11.02 -8.13 7.17
CA ILE A 235 -12.04 -8.61 8.11
C ILE A 235 -11.97 -7.81 9.41
N LYS A 236 -10.78 -7.73 10.02
CA LYS A 236 -10.58 -7.03 11.29
C LYS A 236 -10.95 -5.54 11.18
N SER A 237 -10.56 -4.88 10.09
CA SER A 237 -10.88 -3.47 9.85
C SER A 237 -12.39 -3.20 9.76
N VAL A 238 -13.17 -4.12 9.19
CA VAL A 238 -14.64 -4.00 9.16
C VAL A 238 -15.24 -4.29 10.55
N GLU A 239 -14.79 -5.34 11.23
CA GLU A 239 -15.25 -5.66 12.60
C GLU A 239 -15.00 -4.49 13.56
N ASP A 240 -13.83 -3.87 13.50
CA ASP A 240 -13.48 -2.70 14.31
C ASP A 240 -14.29 -1.46 13.92
N GLY A 241 -14.74 -1.37 12.66
CA GLY A 241 -15.63 -0.31 12.16
C GLY A 241 -17.08 -0.44 12.64
N ILE A 242 -17.56 -1.66 12.87
CA ILE A 242 -18.92 -1.93 13.40
C ILE A 242 -19.01 -1.59 14.89
N LYS A 243 -17.93 -1.84 15.66
CA LYS A 243 -17.90 -1.62 17.12
C LYS A 243 -17.90 -0.14 17.52
N LYS A 244 -17.73 0.78 16.56
CA LYS A 244 -17.59 2.23 16.79
C LYS A 244 -18.88 3.03 16.57
N THR A 245 -19.99 2.33 16.32
CA THR A 245 -21.36 2.87 16.18
C THR A 245 -22.21 2.46 17.37
#